data_AF-A0AAV4MC82-F1
#
_entry.id   AF-A0AAV4MC82-F1
#
_cell.length_a   1.000
_cell.length_b   1.000
_cell.length_c   1.000
_cell.angle_alpha   90.00
_cell.angle_beta   90.00
_cell.angle_gamma   90.00
#
_symmetry.space_group_name_H-M   'P 1'
#
loop_
_entity.id
_entity.type
_entity.pdbx_description
1 polymer ?
#
loop_
_entity_poly.entity_id
_entity_poly.type
_entity_poly.pdbx_seq_one_letter_code
_entity_poly.pdbx_strand_id
1 'polypeptide(L)'
;GLLRNAFDVVEIVDVLDSKDEAHLALLTRPDLGITFTKFHCWRLTQFQKCVFLDADIIVIRNCDELFEREELSAVPDVGWPDCFNSGVFVYKPSQETFKAILEFALHNGSFDGGDQGVLNMFFKDWRTSDISRHLSFIYNMNANVSYTYQPAYKQFGKDVKIVHFLGAIKPWMESYNSETGRVQPGSPHSCEHLQMWWDIFMKHVQPNLTEECKGIAGELSKLHLGPCGSASTESSESRRYAWERGHVDYMGQDAFSNIEKNWKNL
;
A
#
# COMPACT_ATOMS: atom_id res chain seq x y z
N GLY A 1 -1.60 -10.67 18.98
CA GLY A 1 -1.49 -9.36 18.30
C GLY A 1 -2.50 -9.34 17.16
N LEU A 2 -3.10 -8.18 16.86
CA LEU A 2 -4.26 -8.06 15.98
C LEU A 2 -4.12 -8.74 14.63
N LEU A 3 -2.95 -8.66 14.00
CA LEU A 3 -2.67 -9.33 12.73
C LEU A 3 -2.85 -10.86 12.81
N ARG A 4 -2.53 -11.50 13.94
CA ARG A 4 -2.69 -12.96 14.11
C ARG A 4 -4.15 -13.41 14.18
N ASN A 5 -5.11 -12.49 14.32
CA ASN A 5 -6.53 -12.81 14.25
C ASN A 5 -7.04 -12.85 12.80
N ALA A 6 -6.31 -12.22 11.87
CA ALA A 6 -6.68 -12.10 10.46
C ALA A 6 -5.77 -12.91 9.51
N PHE A 7 -4.52 -13.16 9.90
CA PHE A 7 -3.52 -13.88 9.11
C PHE A 7 -3.11 -15.17 9.80
N ASP A 8 -3.03 -16.27 9.04
CA ASP A 8 -2.57 -17.58 9.53
C ASP A 8 -1.10 -17.56 9.96
N VAL A 9 -0.27 -16.80 9.23
CA VAL A 9 1.16 -16.67 9.48
C VAL A 9 1.52 -15.19 9.54
N VAL A 10 2.21 -14.79 10.61
CA VAL A 10 2.75 -13.43 10.79
C VAL A 10 4.26 -13.56 11.01
N GLU A 11 5.03 -13.25 9.96
CA GLU A 11 6.49 -13.23 9.99
C GLU A 11 6.98 -11.83 10.35
N ILE A 12 7.88 -11.77 11.33
CA ILE A 12 8.56 -10.52 11.69
C ILE A 12 9.82 -10.45 10.84
N VAL A 13 9.91 -9.42 10.01
CA VAL A 13 11.12 -9.11 9.24
C VAL A 13 11.88 -8.02 9.99
N ASP A 14 12.99 -8.40 10.62
CA ASP A 14 13.90 -7.45 11.24
C ASP A 14 14.94 -7.01 10.21
N VAL A 15 14.90 -5.74 9.83
CA VAL A 15 15.84 -5.12 8.90
C VAL A 15 17.20 -4.84 9.58
N LEU A 16 17.28 -4.96 10.91
CA LEU A 16 18.47 -4.66 11.72
C LEU A 16 19.22 -5.89 12.25
N ASP A 17 18.62 -7.10 12.24
CA ASP A 17 19.18 -8.33 12.87
C ASP A 17 19.72 -9.38 11.88
N SER A 18 19.91 -8.99 10.62
CA SER A 18 20.52 -9.88 9.62
C SER A 18 22.03 -9.82 9.73
N LYS A 19 22.64 -10.91 10.23
CA LYS A 19 24.09 -11.17 10.22
C LYS A 19 24.66 -11.37 8.80
N ASP A 20 24.03 -10.78 7.80
CA ASP A 20 24.32 -10.96 6.37
C ASP A 20 25.04 -9.71 5.85
N GLU A 21 26.23 -9.88 5.29
CA GLU A 21 27.06 -8.78 4.76
C GLU A 21 26.32 -7.96 3.70
N ALA A 22 25.47 -8.63 2.90
CA ALA A 22 24.61 -7.96 1.93
C ALA A 22 23.66 -7.00 2.64
N HIS A 23 23.08 -7.40 3.77
CA HIS A 23 22.11 -6.61 4.52
C HIS A 23 22.76 -5.46 5.30
N LEU A 24 23.98 -5.66 5.81
CA LEU A 24 24.80 -4.60 6.40
C LEU A 24 25.18 -3.53 5.36
N ALA A 25 25.42 -3.91 4.10
CA ALA A 25 25.62 -2.95 3.02
C ALA A 25 24.34 -2.14 2.72
N LEU A 26 23.15 -2.71 2.90
CA LEU A 26 21.87 -2.00 2.73
C LEU A 26 21.66 -0.91 3.78
N LEU A 27 22.13 -1.10 5.02
CA LEU A 27 22.05 -0.07 6.07
C LEU A 27 22.84 1.20 5.71
N THR A 28 23.79 1.10 4.78
CA THR A 28 24.52 2.27 4.26
C THR A 28 23.76 3.03 3.17
N ARG A 29 22.61 2.50 2.71
CA ARG A 29 21.71 3.07 1.69
C ARG A 29 20.28 3.25 2.24
N PRO A 30 20.06 4.26 3.09
CA PRO A 30 18.77 4.47 3.76
C PRO A 30 17.61 4.73 2.79
N ASP A 31 17.90 5.17 1.56
CA ASP A 31 16.94 5.36 0.47
C ASP A 31 16.24 4.06 0.04
N LEU A 32 16.82 2.89 0.35
CA LEU A 32 16.32 1.60 -0.11
C LEU A 32 15.74 0.70 1.00
N GLY A 33 15.74 1.16 2.27
CA GLY A 33 15.42 0.30 3.44
C GLY A 33 13.99 -0.26 3.50
N ILE A 34 12.97 0.51 3.10
CA ILE A 34 11.57 0.05 3.11
C ILE A 34 11.31 -0.96 1.97
N THR A 35 11.86 -0.66 0.79
CA THR A 35 11.81 -1.50 -0.42
C THR A 35 12.26 -2.93 -0.17
N PHE A 36 13.33 -3.13 0.60
CA PHE A 36 13.89 -4.47 0.82
C PHE A 36 13.05 -5.38 1.70
N THR A 37 12.24 -4.81 2.61
CA THR A 37 11.37 -5.61 3.48
C THR A 37 10.40 -6.45 2.64
N LYS A 38 9.93 -5.92 1.51
CA LYS A 38 9.04 -6.62 0.58
C LYS A 38 9.67 -7.88 -0.02
N PHE A 39 10.97 -7.87 -0.33
CA PHE A 39 11.64 -9.03 -0.93
C PHE A 39 11.72 -10.24 -0.01
N HIS A 40 11.59 -10.05 1.30
CA HIS A 40 11.51 -11.17 2.24
C HIS A 40 10.29 -12.07 1.98
N CYS A 41 9.31 -11.65 1.17
CA CYS A 41 8.23 -12.52 0.70
C CYS A 41 8.76 -13.77 -0.06
N TRP A 42 9.91 -13.69 -0.74
CA TRP A 42 10.57 -14.84 -1.37
C TRP A 42 11.17 -15.83 -0.37
N ARG A 43 11.38 -15.44 0.89
CA ARG A 43 11.89 -16.34 1.93
C ARG A 43 10.83 -17.27 2.50
N LEU A 44 9.55 -17.07 2.14
CA LEU A 44 8.41 -17.85 2.64
C LEU A 44 8.32 -19.25 2.00
N THR A 45 9.42 -20.01 2.07
CA THR A 45 9.61 -21.32 1.40
C THR A 45 8.73 -22.44 1.98
N GLN A 46 7.92 -22.17 3.00
CA GLN A 46 6.83 -23.06 3.42
C GLN A 46 5.69 -23.10 2.39
N PHE A 47 5.62 -22.13 1.47
CA PHE A 47 4.63 -22.09 0.39
C PHE A 47 5.28 -22.41 -0.96
N GLN A 48 4.53 -23.08 -1.84
CA GLN A 48 4.99 -23.45 -3.18
C GLN A 48 4.80 -22.32 -4.21
N LYS A 49 3.79 -21.47 -3.98
CA LYS A 49 3.42 -20.34 -4.83
C LYS A 49 2.63 -19.35 -3.98
N CYS A 50 2.86 -18.07 -4.22
CA CYS A 50 2.21 -16.99 -3.48
C CYS A 50 1.71 -15.91 -4.45
N VAL A 51 0.67 -15.19 -4.04
CA VAL A 51 0.26 -13.92 -4.63
C VAL A 51 0.61 -12.84 -3.62
N PHE A 52 1.50 -11.94 -3.97
CA PHE A 52 1.80 -10.77 -3.17
C PHE A 52 0.73 -9.70 -3.42
N LEU A 53 0.28 -9.04 -2.36
CA LEU A 53 -0.60 -7.88 -2.39
C LEU A 53 -0.02 -6.79 -1.49
N ASP A 54 0.13 -5.56 -2.00
CA ASP A 54 0.46 -4.40 -1.14
C ASP A 54 -0.68 -4.15 -0.12
N ALA A 55 -0.33 -3.52 1.01
CA ALA A 55 -1.26 -3.32 2.13
C ALA A 55 -2.34 -2.25 1.86
N ASP A 56 -2.19 -1.44 0.83
CA ASP A 56 -3.11 -0.42 0.34
C ASP A 56 -3.98 -0.90 -0.83
N ILE A 57 -4.38 -2.17 -0.75
CA ILE A 57 -5.26 -2.84 -1.70
C ILE A 57 -6.52 -3.34 -0.99
N ILE A 58 -7.63 -3.42 -1.73
CA ILE A 58 -8.82 -4.16 -1.34
C ILE A 58 -9.17 -5.22 -2.39
N VAL A 59 -9.40 -6.45 -1.94
CA VAL A 59 -9.95 -7.54 -2.76
C VAL A 59 -11.47 -7.49 -2.65
N ILE A 60 -12.15 -7.20 -3.76
CA ILE A 60 -13.61 -7.07 -3.81
C ILE A 60 -14.30 -8.32 -4.38
N ARG A 61 -13.54 -9.24 -4.96
CA ARG A 61 -14.01 -10.55 -5.47
C ARG A 61 -12.91 -11.59 -5.38
N ASN A 62 -13.31 -12.87 -5.30
CA ASN A 62 -12.38 -13.99 -5.36
C ASN A 62 -11.48 -13.93 -6.61
N CYS A 63 -10.20 -14.18 -6.41
CA CYS A 63 -9.14 -14.13 -7.42
C CYS A 63 -8.18 -15.32 -7.27
N ASP A 64 -8.65 -16.46 -6.78
CA ASP A 64 -7.79 -17.62 -6.50
C ASP A 64 -7.21 -18.23 -7.79
N GLU A 65 -7.83 -17.97 -8.95
CA GLU A 65 -7.28 -18.35 -10.24
C GLU A 65 -5.92 -17.70 -10.55
N LEU A 66 -5.48 -16.69 -9.77
CA LEU A 66 -4.12 -16.16 -9.85
C LEU A 66 -3.06 -17.23 -9.51
N PHE A 67 -3.39 -18.25 -8.70
CA PHE A 67 -2.47 -19.35 -8.40
C PHE A 67 -2.22 -20.30 -9.59
N GLU A 68 -2.99 -20.19 -10.67
CA GLU A 68 -2.74 -20.91 -11.93
C GLU A 68 -1.59 -20.29 -12.74
N ARG A 69 -1.17 -19.07 -12.38
CA ARG A 69 -0.12 -18.32 -13.08
C ARG A 69 1.27 -18.68 -12.54
N GLU A 70 2.29 -18.42 -13.33
CA GLU A 70 3.68 -18.75 -13.00
C GLU A 70 4.47 -17.49 -12.58
N GLU A 71 5.66 -17.64 -11.99
CA GLU A 71 6.54 -16.51 -11.62
C GLU A 71 7.35 -15.97 -12.82
N LEU A 72 7.41 -14.66 -13.09
CA LEU A 72 6.69 -13.55 -12.45
C LEU A 72 5.46 -13.22 -13.31
N SER A 73 4.27 -13.21 -12.73
CA SER A 73 3.07 -12.69 -13.39
C SER A 73 2.52 -11.49 -12.63
N ALA A 74 2.31 -10.38 -13.32
CA ALA A 74 1.90 -9.12 -12.73
C ALA A 74 1.04 -8.30 -13.71
N VAL A 75 0.39 -7.26 -13.21
CA VAL A 75 -0.43 -6.36 -14.02
C VAL A 75 0.46 -5.24 -14.60
N PRO A 76 0.32 -4.86 -15.88
CA PRO A 76 1.01 -3.70 -16.44
C PRO A 76 0.78 -2.42 -15.63
N ASP A 77 1.83 -1.63 -15.44
CA ASP A 77 1.73 -0.33 -14.81
C ASP A 77 0.95 0.66 -15.69
N VAL A 78 0.11 1.49 -15.08
CA VAL A 78 -0.75 2.43 -15.81
C VAL A 78 0.01 3.61 -16.40
N GLY A 79 1.16 3.97 -15.84
CA GLY A 79 2.00 5.05 -16.31
C GLY A 79 2.94 4.59 -17.43
N TRP A 80 3.63 3.47 -17.21
CA TRP A 80 4.54 2.89 -18.20
C TRP A 80 4.25 1.39 -18.40
N PRO A 81 3.43 0.99 -19.38
CA PRO A 81 2.88 -0.38 -19.49
C PRO A 81 3.91 -1.45 -19.87
N ASP A 82 5.12 -1.06 -20.29
CA ASP A 82 6.26 -1.97 -20.44
C ASP A 82 6.90 -2.34 -19.10
N CYS A 83 6.49 -1.69 -18.01
CA CYS A 83 6.76 -2.10 -16.63
C CYS A 83 5.49 -2.73 -16.05
N PHE A 84 5.65 -3.67 -15.13
CA PHE A 84 4.56 -4.14 -14.30
C PHE A 84 4.45 -3.33 -13.02
N ASN A 85 3.23 -3.22 -12.49
CA ASN A 85 2.99 -2.69 -11.17
C ASN A 85 3.30 -3.78 -10.12
N SER A 86 4.15 -3.47 -9.13
CA SER A 86 4.58 -4.45 -8.12
C SER A 86 3.60 -4.61 -6.96
N GLY A 87 2.43 -3.96 -6.98
CA GLY A 87 1.44 -4.09 -5.92
C GLY A 87 0.68 -5.41 -5.92
N VAL A 88 0.60 -6.08 -7.09
CA VAL A 88 0.04 -7.42 -7.20
C VAL A 88 0.90 -8.25 -8.14
N PHE A 89 1.47 -9.34 -7.64
CA PHE A 89 2.22 -10.27 -8.46
C PHE A 89 2.20 -11.70 -7.93
N VAL A 90 2.31 -12.65 -8.86
CA VAL A 90 2.41 -14.09 -8.59
C VAL A 90 3.88 -14.48 -8.63
N TYR A 91 4.36 -15.14 -7.57
CA TYR A 91 5.76 -15.53 -7.42
C TYR A 91 5.92 -16.90 -6.76
N LYS A 92 7.13 -17.44 -6.81
CA LYS A 92 7.53 -18.70 -6.17
C LYS A 92 8.56 -18.40 -5.09
N PRO A 93 8.24 -18.59 -3.79
CA PRO A 93 9.22 -18.44 -2.74
C PRO A 93 10.47 -19.30 -2.98
N SER A 94 11.65 -18.68 -2.93
CA SER A 94 12.96 -19.31 -3.10
C SER A 94 14.02 -18.46 -2.41
N GLN A 95 14.87 -19.10 -1.60
CA GLN A 95 16.00 -18.42 -0.97
C GLN A 95 17.03 -17.95 -2.01
N GLU A 96 17.16 -18.69 -3.11
CA GLU A 96 18.03 -18.35 -4.23
C GLU A 96 17.53 -17.09 -4.93
N THR A 97 16.24 -17.02 -5.27
CA THR A 97 15.64 -15.82 -5.87
C THR A 97 15.72 -14.61 -4.93
N PHE A 98 15.47 -14.80 -3.63
CA PHE A 98 15.62 -13.74 -2.63
C PHE A 98 17.03 -13.15 -2.63
N LYS A 99 18.07 -13.99 -2.52
CA LYS A 99 19.47 -13.55 -2.54
C LYS A 99 19.83 -12.86 -3.85
N ALA A 100 19.39 -13.40 -4.98
CA ALA A 100 19.65 -12.82 -6.29
C ALA A 100 19.02 -11.42 -6.44
N ILE A 101 17.78 -11.22 -5.98
CA ILE A 101 17.13 -9.90 -5.98
C ILE A 101 17.89 -8.92 -5.09
N LEU A 102 18.31 -9.37 -3.89
CA LEU A 102 19.04 -8.53 -2.94
C LEU A 102 20.39 -8.09 -3.48
N GLU A 103 21.18 -9.03 -4.00
CA GLU A 103 22.46 -8.77 -4.66
C GLU A 103 22.26 -7.85 -5.88
N PHE A 104 21.24 -8.09 -6.70
CA PHE A 104 20.93 -7.23 -7.83
C PHE A 104 20.66 -5.80 -7.40
N ALA A 105 19.85 -5.61 -6.37
CA ALA A 105 19.49 -4.28 -5.88
C ALA A 105 20.66 -3.55 -5.23
N LEU A 106 21.57 -4.26 -4.55
CA LEU A 106 22.81 -3.70 -4.02
C LEU A 106 23.69 -3.11 -5.13
N HIS A 107 23.82 -3.84 -6.24
CA HIS A 107 24.70 -3.44 -7.34
C HIS A 107 24.07 -2.40 -8.27
N ASN A 108 22.76 -2.49 -8.52
CA ASN A 108 22.08 -1.69 -9.55
C ASN A 108 21.17 -0.60 -8.98
N GLY A 109 20.83 -0.66 -7.70
CA GLY A 109 19.82 0.21 -7.09
C GLY A 109 18.43 -0.03 -7.67
N SER A 110 17.59 1.01 -7.57
CA SER A 110 16.26 1.05 -8.16
C SER A 110 16.10 2.34 -8.98
N PHE A 111 15.54 2.25 -10.19
CA PHE A 111 15.35 3.44 -11.03
C PHE A 111 14.28 4.40 -10.50
N ASP A 112 13.32 3.90 -9.70
CA ASP A 112 12.26 4.70 -9.07
C ASP A 112 12.46 4.87 -7.55
N GLY A 113 13.57 4.35 -7.01
CA GLY A 113 13.86 4.31 -5.57
C GLY A 113 13.03 3.27 -4.78
N GLY A 114 12.05 2.62 -5.41
CA GLY A 114 11.13 1.66 -4.81
C GLY A 114 11.41 0.20 -5.18
N ASP A 115 10.55 -0.71 -4.72
CA ASP A 115 10.61 -2.13 -5.09
C ASP A 115 10.24 -2.38 -6.55
N GLN A 116 9.31 -1.59 -7.10
CA GLN A 116 8.84 -1.73 -8.47
C GLN A 116 10.00 -1.59 -9.46
N GLY A 117 10.88 -0.60 -9.27
CA GLY A 117 12.03 -0.40 -10.13
C GLY A 117 13.03 -1.57 -10.10
N VAL A 118 13.37 -2.07 -8.91
CA VAL A 118 14.24 -3.24 -8.75
C VAL A 118 13.62 -4.46 -9.44
N LEU A 119 12.35 -4.75 -9.15
CA LEU A 119 11.69 -5.95 -9.65
C LEU A 119 11.53 -5.91 -11.17
N ASN A 120 11.21 -4.75 -11.76
CA ASN A 120 11.15 -4.60 -13.22
C ASN A 120 12.51 -4.77 -13.88
N MET A 121 13.60 -4.31 -13.26
CA MET A 121 14.95 -4.51 -13.77
C MET A 121 15.43 -5.96 -13.62
N PHE A 122 15.08 -6.61 -12.52
CA PHE A 122 15.44 -8.01 -12.24
C PHE A 122 14.65 -8.97 -13.15
N PHE A 123 13.33 -8.82 -13.21
CA PHE A 123 12.43 -9.57 -14.08
C PHE A 123 12.21 -8.86 -15.43
N LYS A 124 13.28 -8.30 -16.02
CA LYS A 124 13.24 -7.49 -17.25
C LYS A 124 12.60 -8.17 -18.46
N ASP A 125 12.58 -9.50 -18.48
CA ASP A 125 11.99 -10.27 -19.57
C ASP A 125 10.46 -10.27 -19.51
N TRP A 126 9.83 -9.84 -18.40
CA TRP A 126 8.36 -9.79 -18.24
C TRP A 126 7.67 -9.08 -19.41
N ARG A 127 8.22 -7.93 -19.85
CA ARG A 127 7.65 -7.10 -20.93
C ARG A 127 7.60 -7.79 -22.30
N THR A 128 8.45 -8.80 -22.51
CA THR A 128 8.53 -9.59 -23.75
C THR A 128 8.19 -11.07 -23.55
N SER A 129 7.82 -11.45 -22.32
CA SER A 129 7.46 -12.82 -21.97
C SER A 129 6.12 -13.21 -22.57
N ASP A 130 5.80 -14.50 -22.48
CA ASP A 130 4.49 -15.01 -22.87
C ASP A 130 3.34 -14.22 -22.20
N ILE A 131 2.25 -14.00 -22.95
CA ILE A 131 1.12 -13.21 -22.51
C ILE A 131 0.45 -13.74 -21.24
N SER A 132 0.64 -15.03 -20.90
CA SER A 132 0.19 -15.60 -19.63
C SER A 132 0.80 -14.93 -18.39
N ARG A 133 1.93 -14.23 -18.54
CA ARG A 133 2.60 -13.44 -17.47
C ARG A 133 1.98 -12.06 -17.26
N HIS A 134 1.18 -11.59 -18.21
CA HIS A 134 0.51 -10.30 -18.14
C HIS A 134 -0.88 -10.52 -17.55
N LEU A 135 -1.02 -10.17 -16.27
CA LEU A 135 -2.31 -10.25 -15.59
C LEU A 135 -3.24 -9.15 -16.12
N SER A 136 -4.52 -9.48 -16.22
CA SER A 136 -5.55 -8.49 -16.58
C SER A 136 -5.57 -7.34 -15.57
N PHE A 137 -5.84 -6.13 -16.06
CA PHE A 137 -5.91 -4.92 -15.24
C PHE A 137 -6.91 -5.02 -14.06
N ILE A 138 -7.93 -5.89 -14.17
CA ILE A 138 -8.91 -6.15 -13.12
C ILE A 138 -8.32 -6.70 -11.81
N TYR A 139 -7.09 -7.24 -11.86
CA TYR A 139 -6.37 -7.79 -10.70
C TYR A 139 -5.47 -6.77 -10.01
N ASN A 140 -5.39 -5.53 -10.49
CA ASN A 140 -4.63 -4.45 -9.85
C ASN A 140 -5.12 -3.10 -10.38
N MET A 141 -6.43 -2.86 -10.25
CA MET A 141 -7.04 -1.65 -10.82
C MET A 141 -6.74 -0.44 -9.94
N ASN A 142 -6.17 0.62 -10.52
CA ASN A 142 -5.94 1.87 -9.81
C ASN A 142 -7.26 2.52 -9.38
N ALA A 143 -7.40 2.79 -8.07
CA ALA A 143 -8.60 3.37 -7.45
C ALA A 143 -8.81 4.87 -7.75
N ASN A 144 -7.79 5.58 -8.25
CA ASN A 144 -7.81 7.02 -8.40
C ASN A 144 -8.95 7.49 -9.33
N VAL A 145 -9.76 8.48 -8.91
CA VAL A 145 -10.87 9.10 -9.67
C VAL A 145 -10.38 9.67 -10.99
N SER A 146 -9.13 10.12 -11.05
CA SER A 146 -8.49 10.57 -12.28
C SER A 146 -8.04 9.41 -13.18
N TYR A 147 -8.47 8.17 -12.89
CA TYR A 147 -8.34 7.02 -13.77
C TYR A 147 -8.62 7.47 -15.21
N THR A 148 -7.55 7.41 -15.99
CA THR A 148 -7.37 8.15 -17.25
C THR A 148 -8.36 7.73 -18.33
N TYR A 149 -9.17 6.69 -18.09
CA TYR A 149 -10.10 6.16 -19.08
C TYR A 149 -11.47 5.74 -18.53
N GLN A 150 -12.25 6.74 -18.09
CA GLN A 150 -13.63 6.54 -17.59
C GLN A 150 -14.55 5.69 -18.49
N PRO A 151 -14.55 5.79 -19.84
CA PRO A 151 -15.32 4.89 -20.70
C PRO A 151 -14.97 3.41 -20.51
N ALA A 152 -13.68 3.08 -20.36
CA ALA A 152 -13.25 1.71 -20.10
C ALA A 152 -13.74 1.23 -18.73
N TYR A 153 -13.68 2.09 -17.70
CA TYR A 153 -14.24 1.74 -16.39
C TYR A 153 -15.76 1.51 -16.45
N LYS A 154 -16.52 2.30 -17.20
CA LYS A 154 -17.96 2.06 -17.41
C LYS A 154 -18.24 0.72 -18.09
N GLN A 155 -17.38 0.30 -19.02
CA GLN A 155 -17.54 -0.94 -19.78
C GLN A 155 -17.09 -2.19 -19.00
N PHE A 156 -15.94 -2.10 -18.33
CA PHE A 156 -15.21 -3.24 -17.75
C PHE A 156 -15.07 -3.19 -16.22
N GLY A 157 -15.39 -2.06 -15.58
CA GLY A 157 -15.25 -1.86 -14.13
C GLY A 157 -16.06 -2.86 -13.31
N LYS A 158 -17.17 -3.34 -13.88
CA LYS A 158 -17.97 -4.43 -13.31
C LYS A 158 -17.22 -5.76 -13.21
N ASP A 159 -16.04 -5.93 -13.80
CA ASP A 159 -15.25 -7.17 -13.77
C ASP A 159 -14.05 -7.06 -12.82
N VAL A 160 -13.84 -5.90 -12.19
CA VAL A 160 -12.75 -5.63 -11.25
C VAL A 160 -12.82 -6.58 -10.05
N LYS A 161 -11.66 -7.11 -9.66
CA LYS A 161 -11.50 -8.04 -8.54
C LYS A 161 -10.65 -7.45 -7.42
N ILE A 162 -9.64 -6.66 -7.77
CA ILE A 162 -8.69 -6.07 -6.84
C ILE A 162 -8.51 -4.59 -7.19
N VAL A 163 -8.64 -3.74 -6.17
CA VAL A 163 -8.53 -2.28 -6.28
C VAL A 163 -7.34 -1.80 -5.45
N HIS A 164 -6.48 -1.02 -6.08
CA HIS A 164 -5.23 -0.53 -5.50
C HIS A 164 -5.27 1.00 -5.31
N PHE A 165 -5.13 1.44 -4.07
CA PHE A 165 -5.15 2.86 -3.69
C PHE A 165 -3.78 3.51 -3.86
N LEU A 166 -3.33 3.58 -5.12
CA LEU A 166 -2.07 4.19 -5.52
C LEU A 166 -2.00 5.68 -5.17
N GLY A 167 -0.77 6.16 -4.91
CA GLY A 167 -0.51 7.57 -4.59
C GLY A 167 -0.27 7.82 -3.11
N ALA A 168 0.01 9.08 -2.77
CA ALA A 168 0.47 9.46 -1.42
C ALA A 168 -0.64 9.40 -0.36
N ILE A 169 -1.90 9.58 -0.78
CA ILE A 169 -3.08 9.49 0.08
C ILE A 169 -3.59 8.05 0.09
N LYS A 170 -3.74 7.46 1.27
CA LYS A 170 -4.20 6.08 1.46
C LYS A 170 -5.57 6.08 2.13
N PRO A 171 -6.36 5.01 2.04
CA PRO A 171 -7.73 5.00 2.55
C PRO A 171 -7.86 5.40 4.03
N TRP A 172 -6.93 4.94 4.87
CA TRP A 172 -6.89 5.25 6.30
C TRP A 172 -6.49 6.70 6.64
N MET A 173 -6.07 7.50 5.65
CA MET A 173 -5.80 8.93 5.81
C MET A 173 -6.97 9.80 5.36
N GLU A 174 -8.01 9.20 4.77
CA GLU A 174 -9.18 9.92 4.28
C GLU A 174 -10.19 10.16 5.39
N SER A 175 -10.96 11.25 5.25
CA SER A 175 -11.99 11.59 6.22
C SER A 175 -13.20 10.66 6.12
N TYR A 176 -13.57 10.05 7.24
CA TYR A 176 -14.76 9.22 7.39
C TYR A 176 -15.71 9.84 8.41
N ASN A 177 -16.95 10.10 8.00
CA ASN A 177 -17.98 10.60 8.89
C ASN A 177 -18.61 9.43 9.66
N SER A 178 -18.28 9.32 10.95
CA SER A 178 -18.78 8.25 11.82
C SER A 178 -20.26 8.38 12.20
N GLU A 179 -20.87 9.55 12.05
CA GLU A 179 -22.30 9.76 12.29
C GLU A 179 -23.14 9.22 11.12
N THR A 180 -22.70 9.49 9.89
CA THR A 180 -23.43 9.10 8.67
C THR A 180 -22.94 7.78 8.08
N GLY A 181 -21.78 7.30 8.51
CA GLY A 181 -21.10 6.13 7.95
C GLY A 181 -20.60 6.35 6.53
N ARG A 182 -20.28 7.61 6.15
CA ARG A 182 -19.92 7.98 4.77
C ARG A 182 -18.53 8.57 4.67
N VAL A 183 -17.84 8.24 3.60
CA VAL A 183 -16.60 8.92 3.19
C VAL A 183 -16.93 10.32 2.65
N GLN A 184 -16.07 11.29 2.95
CA GLN A 184 -16.27 12.66 2.49
C GLN A 184 -15.89 12.80 1.00
N PRO A 185 -16.56 13.70 0.25
CA PRO A 185 -16.17 14.01 -1.12
C PRO A 185 -14.83 14.77 -1.15
N GLY A 186 -14.08 14.65 -2.25
CA GLY A 186 -12.81 15.35 -2.46
C GLY A 186 -11.56 14.47 -2.44
N SER A 187 -11.71 13.19 -2.11
CA SER A 187 -10.62 12.21 -2.25
C SER A 187 -10.17 12.07 -3.72
N PRO A 188 -8.87 11.89 -3.98
CA PRO A 188 -8.38 11.45 -5.28
C PRO A 188 -8.81 10.02 -5.60
N HIS A 189 -9.38 9.24 -4.67
CA HIS A 189 -9.86 7.87 -4.89
C HIS A 189 -11.36 7.81 -5.16
N SER A 190 -11.78 6.81 -5.94
CA SER A 190 -13.19 6.55 -6.20
C SER A 190 -13.96 6.42 -4.90
N CYS A 191 -14.97 7.26 -4.73
CA CYS A 191 -15.83 7.28 -3.53
C CYS A 191 -16.46 5.90 -3.27
N GLU A 192 -16.84 5.18 -4.34
CA GLU A 192 -17.37 3.81 -4.24
C GLU A 192 -16.37 2.85 -3.58
N HIS A 193 -15.14 2.80 -4.08
CA HIS A 193 -14.13 1.88 -3.54
C HIS A 193 -13.60 2.30 -2.17
N LEU A 194 -13.47 3.61 -1.94
CA LEU A 194 -13.07 4.14 -0.64
C LEU A 194 -14.12 3.83 0.42
N GLN A 195 -15.41 3.95 0.09
CA GLN A 195 -16.50 3.54 0.97
C GLN A 195 -16.42 2.04 1.29
N MET A 196 -16.19 1.17 0.31
CA MET A 196 -16.03 -0.27 0.55
C MET A 196 -14.89 -0.57 1.54
N TRP A 197 -13.75 0.12 1.41
CA TRP A 197 -12.62 -0.03 2.34
C TRP A 197 -13.02 0.36 3.77
N TRP A 198 -13.66 1.52 3.94
CA TRP A 198 -14.12 1.98 5.25
C TRP A 198 -15.21 1.11 5.86
N ASP A 199 -16.13 0.58 5.05
CA ASP A 199 -17.17 -0.35 5.51
C ASP A 199 -16.54 -1.63 6.09
N ILE A 200 -15.53 -2.20 5.41
CA ILE A 200 -14.79 -3.36 5.94
C ILE A 200 -14.04 -2.99 7.21
N PHE A 201 -13.32 -1.87 7.20
CA PHE A 201 -12.53 -1.43 8.34
C PHE A 201 -13.42 -1.24 9.58
N MET A 202 -14.48 -0.46 9.48
CA MET A 202 -15.38 -0.17 10.60
C MET A 202 -16.14 -1.40 11.09
N LYS A 203 -16.46 -2.34 10.20
CA LYS A 203 -17.21 -3.55 10.57
C LYS A 203 -16.33 -4.65 11.17
N HIS A 204 -15.11 -4.83 10.66
CA HIS A 204 -14.29 -6.01 10.94
C HIS A 204 -12.95 -5.71 11.61
N VAL A 205 -12.41 -4.50 11.46
CA VAL A 205 -11.09 -4.13 12.00
C VAL A 205 -11.23 -3.25 13.23
N GLN A 206 -11.95 -2.12 13.12
CA GLN A 206 -12.11 -1.13 14.19
C GLN A 206 -12.56 -1.74 15.53
N PRO A 207 -13.53 -2.68 15.59
CA PRO A 207 -13.98 -3.25 16.86
C PRO A 207 -12.91 -4.04 17.62
N ASN A 208 -11.84 -4.43 16.94
CA ASN A 208 -10.71 -5.14 17.53
C ASN A 208 -9.57 -4.19 17.94
N LEU A 209 -9.60 -2.92 17.52
CA LEU A 209 -8.57 -1.94 17.87
C LEU A 209 -8.75 -1.46 19.31
N THR A 210 -7.63 -1.18 19.98
CA THR A 210 -7.59 -0.64 21.33
C THR A 210 -6.75 0.65 21.36
N GLU A 211 -6.98 1.50 22.36
CA GLU A 211 -6.17 2.71 22.55
C GLU A 211 -4.69 2.42 22.85
N GLU A 212 -4.38 1.18 23.27
CA GLU A 212 -3.00 0.71 23.45
C GLU A 212 -2.26 0.47 22.11
N CYS A 213 -2.99 0.44 20.99
CA CYS A 213 -2.37 0.37 19.67
C CYS A 213 -1.56 1.62 19.39
N LYS A 214 -0.38 1.47 18.79
CA LYS A 214 0.51 2.61 18.46
C LYS A 214 0.15 3.21 17.10
N GLY A 215 0.47 4.50 16.96
CA GLY A 215 0.33 5.24 15.70
C GLY A 215 -1.12 5.29 15.22
N ILE A 216 -1.30 5.21 13.90
CA ILE A 216 -2.61 5.39 13.27
C ILE A 216 -3.67 4.40 13.74
N ALA A 217 -3.29 3.17 14.12
CA ALA A 217 -4.23 2.18 14.63
C ALA A 217 -4.83 2.61 15.98
N GLY A 218 -4.04 3.24 16.86
CA GLY A 218 -4.52 3.81 18.11
C GLY A 218 -5.50 4.97 17.88
N GLU A 219 -5.19 5.85 16.91
CA GLU A 219 -6.09 6.95 16.56
C GLU A 219 -7.40 6.46 15.95
N LEU A 220 -7.35 5.50 15.03
CA LEU A 220 -8.54 4.93 14.43
C LEU A 220 -9.38 4.10 15.41
N SER A 221 -8.80 3.60 16.51
CA SER A 221 -9.54 2.91 17.56
C SER A 221 -10.62 3.78 18.21
N LYS A 222 -10.43 5.11 18.21
CA LYS A 222 -11.34 6.08 18.81
C LYS A 222 -12.61 6.33 17.97
N LEU A 223 -12.64 5.87 16.72
CA LEU A 223 -13.80 6.04 15.83
C LEU A 223 -14.95 5.10 16.24
N HIS A 224 -16.11 5.66 16.59
CA HIS A 224 -17.30 4.88 16.93
C HIS A 224 -18.49 5.31 16.06
N LEU A 225 -19.27 4.35 15.55
CA LEU A 225 -20.50 4.65 14.82
C LEU A 225 -21.58 5.15 15.79
N GLY A 226 -22.10 6.35 15.56
CA GLY A 226 -23.19 6.94 16.34
C GLY A 226 -23.01 8.44 16.61
N PRO A 227 -24.07 9.13 17.09
CA PRO A 227 -23.99 10.53 17.44
C PRO A 227 -23.19 10.68 18.75
N CYS A 228 -21.93 11.09 18.65
CA CYS A 228 -21.15 11.53 19.81
C CYS A 228 -20.45 12.84 19.47
N GLY A 229 -20.85 13.90 20.16
CA GLY A 229 -20.42 15.27 19.92
C GLY A 229 -18.94 15.47 20.23
N SER A 230 -18.12 15.44 19.19
CA SER A 230 -16.88 16.22 19.13
C SER A 230 -16.43 16.27 17.69
N ALA A 231 -16.25 17.50 17.17
CA ALA A 231 -15.71 17.75 15.85
C ALA A 231 -14.44 16.92 15.61
N SER A 232 -14.35 16.30 14.43
CA SER A 232 -13.14 15.65 13.93
C SER A 232 -12.02 16.68 13.80
N THR A 233 -11.23 16.86 14.85
CA THR A 233 -9.95 17.57 14.79
C THR A 233 -8.93 16.67 14.13
N GLU A 234 -8.39 17.11 13.00
CA GLU A 234 -7.18 16.54 12.40
C GLU A 234 -6.08 16.40 13.47
N SER A 235 -5.51 15.20 13.61
CA SER A 235 -4.56 14.92 14.68
C SER A 235 -3.18 15.56 14.40
N SER A 236 -2.46 15.92 15.47
CA SER A 236 -1.11 16.49 15.36
C SER A 236 -0.09 15.57 14.67
N GLU A 237 -0.30 14.25 14.73
CA GLU A 237 0.57 13.27 14.07
C GLU A 237 0.24 13.08 12.59
N SER A 238 -1.04 13.06 12.22
CA SER A 238 -1.47 13.13 10.81
C SER A 238 -0.92 14.39 10.15
N ARG A 239 -0.96 15.53 10.86
CA ARG A 239 -0.36 16.80 10.44
C ARG A 239 1.16 16.70 10.33
N ARG A 240 1.84 16.12 11.31
CA ARG A 240 3.30 15.91 11.27
C ARG A 240 3.71 15.02 10.09
N TYR A 241 2.97 13.96 9.82
CA TYR A 241 3.22 13.04 8.70
C TYR A 241 2.94 13.69 7.34
N ALA A 242 2.00 14.63 7.27
CA ALA A 242 1.76 15.47 6.10
C ALA A 242 2.92 16.47 5.87
N TRP A 243 3.43 17.07 6.96
CA TRP A 243 4.63 17.92 6.96
C TRP A 243 5.88 17.18 6.49
N GLU A 244 6.14 15.99 7.02
CA GLU A 244 7.32 15.16 6.67
C GLU A 244 7.32 14.73 5.18
N ARG A 245 6.17 14.82 4.51
CA ARG A 245 6.00 14.43 3.09
C ARG A 245 5.65 15.60 2.16
N GLY A 246 5.78 16.85 2.63
CA GLY A 246 5.61 18.06 1.81
C GLY A 246 4.16 18.41 1.44
N HIS A 247 3.15 17.79 2.08
CA HIS A 247 1.73 18.08 1.86
C HIS A 247 1.17 18.93 3.00
N VAL A 248 1.76 20.10 3.21
CA VAL A 248 1.39 21.03 4.29
C VAL A 248 0.12 21.80 3.91
N ASP A 249 -0.80 21.98 4.86
CA ASP A 249 -2.01 22.79 4.67
C ASP A 249 -1.72 24.30 4.78
N TYR A 250 -1.11 24.84 3.73
CA TYR A 250 -0.68 26.25 3.70
C TYR A 250 -1.82 27.28 3.77
N MET A 251 -3.08 26.86 3.61
CA MET A 251 -4.25 27.75 3.55
C MET A 251 -5.19 27.59 4.76
N GLY A 252 -5.03 26.54 5.57
CA GLY A 252 -5.81 26.28 6.77
C GLY A 252 -4.98 26.24 8.05
N GLN A 253 -4.89 25.08 8.70
CA GLN A 253 -4.30 24.97 10.04
C GLN A 253 -2.80 25.27 10.06
N ASP A 254 -2.07 25.01 8.97
CA ASP A 254 -0.64 25.29 8.83
C ASP A 254 -0.35 26.61 8.09
N ALA A 255 -1.36 27.48 7.94
CA ALA A 255 -1.17 28.81 7.36
C ALA A 255 -0.14 29.63 8.16
N PHE A 256 0.65 30.44 7.45
CA PHE A 256 1.69 31.30 8.05
C PHE A 256 1.15 32.17 9.19
N SER A 257 -0.08 32.66 9.08
CA SER A 257 -0.77 33.47 10.09
C SER A 257 -1.03 32.73 11.41
N ASN A 258 -1.21 31.40 11.36
CA ASN A 258 -1.40 30.55 12.54
C ASN A 258 -0.06 30.16 13.17
N ILE A 259 0.97 29.93 12.35
CA ILE A 259 2.35 29.68 12.81
C ILE A 259 2.91 30.91 13.54
N GLU A 260 2.70 32.11 12.99
CA GLU A 260 3.17 33.37 13.58
C GLU A 260 2.50 33.66 14.94
N LYS A 261 1.22 33.30 15.11
CA LYS A 261 0.51 33.43 16.39
C LYS A 261 1.10 32.54 17.48
N ASN A 262 1.48 31.30 17.14
CA ASN A 262 2.07 30.37 18.10
C ASN A 262 3.50 30.78 18.51
N TRP A 263 4.24 31.45 17.61
CA TRP A 263 5.57 31.97 17.91
C TRP A 263 5.57 33.17 18.87
N LYS A 264 4.53 34.02 18.83
CA LYS A 264 4.40 35.19 19.71
C LYS A 264 3.98 34.84 21.15
N ASN A 265 3.63 33.59 21.42
CA ASN A 265 3.20 33.09 22.73
C ASN A 265 4.25 32.18 23.42
N LEU A 266 5.46 32.10 22.84
CA LEU A 266 6.67 31.51 23.44
C LEU A 266 7.58 32.63 23.94
#